data_AF-A0A3D2VZP3-F1
#
_entry.id   AF-A0A3D2VZP3-F1
#
_cell.length_a   1.000
_cell.length_b   1.000
_cell.length_c   1.000
_cell.angle_alpha   90.00
_cell.angle_beta   90.00
_cell.angle_gamma   90.00
#
_symmetry.space_group_name_H-M   'P 1'
#
loop_
_entity.id
_entity.type
_entity.pdbx_description
1 polymer ?
#
loop_
_entity_poly.entity_id
_entity_poly.type
_entity_poly.pdbx_seq_one_letter_code
_entity_poly.pdbx_strand_id
1 'polypeptide(L)'
;MSTDESLSLPAKPRTPDQGFERITVNVPRGALLRRLKREAAANGASVSATAVRALARGLAGKGDAEDRLLKLERRLGDHMKASARDAMISQELLVVVARTLLLHGGLDEDASETMEMRVDAMVDRMLARVLANITAGRVRDIAAANEGQD
;
A
#
# COMPACT_ATOMS: atom_id res chain seq x y z
N MET A 1 -13.81 -72.28 42.88
CA MET A 1 -14.20 -70.86 43.02
C MET A 1 -13.11 -70.04 42.35
N SER A 2 -13.34 -69.59 41.11
CA SER A 2 -12.39 -68.79 40.32
C SER A 2 -12.95 -67.38 40.22
N THR A 3 -12.25 -66.40 40.79
CA THR A 3 -12.51 -64.98 40.56
C THR A 3 -11.63 -64.54 39.39
N ASP A 4 -12.26 -64.32 38.24
CA ASP A 4 -11.64 -63.71 37.05
C ASP A 4 -11.66 -62.18 37.22
N GLU A 5 -10.48 -61.59 37.41
CA GLU A 5 -10.28 -60.15 37.46
C GLU A 5 -9.93 -59.65 36.04
N SER A 6 -10.96 -59.28 35.29
CA SER A 6 -10.82 -58.79 33.91
C SER A 6 -10.32 -57.33 33.89
N LEU A 7 -9.01 -57.15 33.70
CA LEU A 7 -8.36 -55.88 33.40
C LEU A 7 -8.93 -55.26 32.10
N SER A 8 -9.48 -54.05 32.22
CA SER A 8 -9.99 -53.27 31.08
C SER A 8 -8.85 -52.83 30.15
N LEU A 9 -8.90 -53.29 28.90
CA LEU A 9 -7.94 -52.93 27.85
C LEU A 9 -7.97 -51.42 27.54
N PRO A 10 -6.82 -50.81 27.18
CA PRO A 10 -6.76 -49.42 26.76
C PRO A 10 -7.54 -49.20 25.46
N ALA A 11 -8.33 -48.13 25.43
CA ALA A 11 -9.21 -47.77 24.31
C ALA A 11 -8.47 -47.82 22.95
N LYS A 12 -8.99 -48.64 22.04
CA LYS A 12 -8.54 -48.80 20.66
C LYS A 12 -8.44 -47.43 19.98
N PRO A 13 -7.34 -47.09 19.28
CA PRO A 13 -7.26 -45.84 18.53
C PRO A 13 -8.35 -45.83 17.46
N ARG A 14 -9.22 -44.82 17.49
CA ARG A 14 -10.21 -44.58 16.45
C ARG A 14 -9.48 -44.41 15.11
N THR A 15 -9.85 -45.24 14.14
CA THR A 15 -9.40 -45.17 12.75
C THR A 15 -9.64 -43.74 12.23
N PRO A 16 -8.66 -43.10 11.58
CA PRO A 16 -8.85 -41.75 11.06
C PRO A 16 -9.90 -41.76 9.95
N ASP A 17 -10.86 -40.84 10.08
CA ASP A 17 -11.85 -40.53 9.07
C ASP A 17 -11.12 -40.02 7.81
N GLN A 18 -11.36 -40.65 6.67
CA GLN A 18 -10.65 -40.38 5.41
C GLN A 18 -11.02 -38.99 4.90
N GLY A 19 -10.23 -37.98 5.28
CA GLY A 19 -10.45 -36.58 4.89
C GLY A 19 -9.71 -35.55 5.74
N PHE A 20 -9.17 -35.94 6.90
CA PHE A 20 -8.44 -35.03 7.77
C PHE A 20 -6.97 -35.41 7.88
N GLU A 21 -6.09 -34.50 7.44
CA GLU A 21 -4.65 -34.63 7.66
C GLU A 21 -4.33 -34.39 9.13
N ARG A 22 -3.65 -35.35 9.76
CA ARG A 22 -3.25 -35.25 11.17
C ARG A 22 -1.95 -34.47 11.28
N ILE A 23 -2.03 -33.22 11.73
CA ILE A 23 -0.87 -32.38 11.99
C ILE A 23 -0.51 -32.46 13.47
N THR A 24 0.71 -32.86 13.79
CA THR A 24 1.25 -32.83 15.16
C THR A 24 2.05 -31.55 15.35
N VAL A 25 1.58 -30.66 16.22
CA VAL A 25 2.26 -29.39 16.52
C VAL A 25 3.00 -29.53 17.84
N ASN A 26 4.32 -29.43 17.82
CA ASN A 26 5.11 -29.35 19.03
C ASN A 26 4.98 -27.94 19.63
N VAL A 27 4.25 -27.84 20.73
CA VAL A 27 4.06 -26.57 21.43
C VAL A 27 5.05 -26.51 22.60
N PRO A 28 5.93 -25.50 22.69
CA PRO A 28 6.83 -25.38 23.82
C PRO A 28 6.01 -25.32 25.12
N ARG A 29 6.40 -26.14 26.11
CA ARG A 29 5.76 -26.16 27.42
C ARG A 29 5.92 -24.79 28.06
N GLY A 30 4.81 -24.04 28.17
CA GLY A 30 4.87 -22.66 28.65
C GLY A 30 3.55 -21.90 28.54
N ALA A 31 3.66 -20.57 28.40
CA ALA A 31 2.53 -19.65 28.40
C ALA A 31 1.53 -19.91 27.26
N LEU A 32 2.00 -20.40 26.10
CA LEU A 32 1.15 -20.65 24.94
C LEU A 32 0.14 -21.79 25.19
N LEU A 33 0.60 -22.93 25.71
CA LEU A 33 -0.26 -24.06 26.04
C LEU A 33 -1.28 -23.69 27.13
N ARG A 34 -0.87 -22.89 28.13
CA ARG A 34 -1.79 -22.39 29.17
C ARG A 34 -2.85 -21.46 28.60
N ARG A 35 -2.48 -20.55 27.69
CA ARG A 35 -3.43 -19.67 26.98
C ARG A 35 -4.41 -20.49 26.15
N LEU A 36 -3.92 -21.47 25.38
CA LEU A 36 -4.76 -22.34 24.56
C LEU A 36 -5.77 -23.13 25.40
N LYS A 37 -5.35 -23.67 26.54
CA LYS A 37 -6.24 -24.39 27.47
C LYS A 37 -7.30 -23.47 28.08
N ARG A 38 -6.94 -22.24 28.47
CA ARG A 38 -7.90 -21.26 28.97
C ARG A 38 -8.92 -20.86 27.91
N GLU A 39 -8.45 -20.63 26.68
CA GLU A 39 -9.29 -20.27 25.55
C GLU A 39 -10.19 -21.43 25.12
N ALA A 40 -9.72 -22.67 25.21
CA ALA A 40 -10.52 -23.87 25.01
C ALA A 40 -11.63 -23.98 26.08
N ALA A 41 -11.30 -23.79 27.36
CA ALA A 41 -12.27 -23.83 28.45
C ALA A 41 -13.33 -22.72 28.34
N ALA A 42 -12.92 -21.49 28.04
CA ALA A 42 -13.82 -20.34 27.90
C ALA A 42 -14.83 -20.52 26.75
N ASN A 43 -14.43 -21.22 25.69
CA ASN A 43 -15.26 -21.43 24.50
C ASN A 43 -15.93 -22.81 24.46
N GLY A 44 -15.82 -23.62 25.53
CA GLY A 44 -16.35 -24.99 25.56
C GLY A 44 -15.83 -25.90 24.45
N ALA A 45 -14.62 -25.64 23.93
CA ALA A 45 -14.05 -26.31 22.77
C ALA A 45 -12.85 -27.19 23.16
N SER A 46 -12.47 -28.15 22.30
CA SER A 46 -11.24 -28.91 22.50
C SER A 46 -10.01 -28.04 22.24
N VAL A 47 -8.90 -28.36 22.92
CA VAL A 47 -7.61 -27.67 22.73
C VAL A 47 -7.15 -27.73 21.27
N SER A 48 -7.40 -28.83 20.57
CA SER A 48 -7.11 -28.96 19.14
C SER A 48 -7.98 -28.06 18.27
N ALA A 49 -9.29 -27.97 18.53
CA ALA A 49 -10.18 -27.07 17.80
C ALA A 49 -9.81 -25.60 18.01
N THR A 50 -9.44 -25.22 19.24
CA THR A 50 -8.94 -23.88 19.55
C THR A 50 -7.61 -23.60 18.87
N ALA A 51 -6.71 -24.57 18.80
CA ALA A 51 -5.45 -24.47 18.06
C ALA A 51 -5.69 -24.20 16.57
N VAL A 52 -6.59 -24.95 15.94
CA VAL A 52 -6.95 -24.78 14.52
C VAL A 52 -7.52 -23.38 14.28
N ARG A 53 -8.42 -22.88 15.15
CA ARG A 53 -8.95 -21.52 15.03
C ARG A 53 -7.88 -20.45 15.21
N ALA A 54 -6.95 -20.63 16.15
CA ALA A 54 -5.84 -19.71 16.35
C ALA A 54 -4.89 -19.68 15.14
N LEU A 55 -4.56 -20.85 14.58
CA LEU A 55 -3.77 -20.99 13.37
C LEU A 55 -4.49 -20.38 12.16
N ALA A 56 -5.76 -20.69 11.94
CA ALA A 56 -6.56 -20.14 10.86
C ALA A 56 -6.64 -18.61 10.91
N ARG A 57 -6.81 -18.01 12.11
CA ARG A 57 -6.74 -16.55 12.30
C ARG A 57 -5.36 -15.99 11.96
N GLY A 58 -4.30 -16.68 12.39
CA GLY A 58 -2.92 -16.29 12.09
C GLY A 58 -2.57 -16.38 10.61
N LEU A 59 -3.09 -17.39 9.91
CA LEU A 59 -2.92 -17.57 8.46
C LEU A 59 -3.78 -16.58 7.66
N ALA A 60 -5.02 -16.32 8.08
CA ALA A 60 -5.90 -15.35 7.42
C ALA A 60 -5.32 -13.93 7.42
N GLY A 61 -4.60 -13.54 8.49
CA GLY A 61 -3.88 -12.27 8.55
C GLY A 61 -2.61 -12.20 7.68
N LYS A 62 -2.08 -13.36 7.28
CA LYS A 62 -0.92 -13.55 6.39
C LYS A 62 -1.33 -13.98 4.98
N GLY A 63 -2.56 -13.67 4.56
CA GLY A 63 -2.96 -13.80 3.16
C GLY A 63 -1.89 -13.19 2.25
N ASP A 64 -1.52 -13.97 1.24
CA ASP A 64 -0.29 -13.95 0.44
C ASP A 64 0.44 -12.59 0.42
N ALA A 65 1.63 -12.55 1.02
CA ALA A 65 2.43 -11.33 1.07
C ALA A 65 2.75 -10.81 -0.34
N GLU A 66 2.89 -11.73 -1.31
CA GLU A 66 3.09 -11.42 -2.72
C GLU A 66 1.87 -10.72 -3.32
N ASP A 67 0.65 -11.17 -3.01
CA ASP A 67 -0.58 -10.49 -3.46
C ASP A 67 -0.70 -9.07 -2.90
N ARG A 68 -0.26 -8.83 -1.66
CA ARG A 68 -0.29 -7.50 -1.05
C ARG A 68 0.72 -6.57 -1.70
N LEU A 69 1.92 -7.06 -1.97
CA LEU A 69 2.96 -6.30 -2.68
C LEU A 69 2.51 -5.98 -4.11
N LEU A 70 1.97 -6.97 -4.82
CA LEU A 70 1.43 -6.78 -6.17
C LEU A 70 0.30 -5.74 -6.20
N LYS A 71 -0.59 -5.75 -5.20
CA LYS A 71 -1.64 -4.72 -5.05
C LYS A 71 -1.05 -3.33 -4.77
N LEU A 72 0.01 -3.23 -3.98
CA LEU A 72 0.69 -1.97 -3.67
C LEU A 72 1.41 -1.42 -4.91
N GLU A 73 2.14 -2.24 -5.64
CA GLU A 73 2.80 -1.85 -6.89
C GLU A 73 1.79 -1.37 -7.92
N ARG A 74 0.67 -2.09 -8.07
CA ARG A 74 -0.40 -1.67 -8.98
C ARG A 74 -1.02 -0.33 -8.57
N ARG A 75 -1.31 -0.14 -7.28
CA ARG A 75 -1.80 1.14 -6.75
C ARG A 75 -0.79 2.26 -6.94
N LEU A 76 0.50 2.00 -6.74
CA LEU A 76 1.55 2.98 -6.96
C LEU A 76 1.64 3.35 -8.45
N GLY A 77 1.61 2.38 -9.36
CA GLY A 77 1.60 2.61 -10.79
C GLY A 77 0.38 3.43 -11.25
N ASP A 78 -0.81 3.11 -10.73
CA ASP A 78 -2.03 3.87 -11.02
C ASP A 78 -1.95 5.31 -10.46
N HIS A 79 -1.40 5.47 -9.25
CA HIS A 79 -1.18 6.78 -8.66
C HIS A 79 -0.17 7.62 -9.44
N MET A 80 0.94 7.03 -9.90
CA MET A 80 1.93 7.71 -10.74
C MET A 80 1.32 8.18 -12.06
N LYS A 81 0.45 7.37 -12.69
CA LYS A 81 -0.26 7.75 -13.91
C LYS A 81 -1.23 8.91 -13.67
N ALA A 82 -1.98 8.88 -12.56
CA ALA A 82 -2.87 9.97 -12.18
C ALA A 82 -2.09 11.25 -11.90
N SER A 83 -1.03 11.15 -11.08
CA SER A 83 -0.16 12.28 -10.75
C SER A 83 0.51 12.89 -11.99
N ALA A 84 0.95 12.06 -12.96
CA ALA A 84 1.50 12.55 -14.22
C ALA A 84 0.45 13.33 -15.04
N ARG A 85 -0.80 12.85 -15.07
CA ARG A 85 -1.90 13.56 -15.74
C ARG A 85 -2.20 14.90 -15.04
N ASP A 86 -2.26 14.92 -13.72
CA ASP A 86 -2.52 16.13 -12.95
C ASP A 86 -1.40 17.16 -13.12
N ALA A 87 -0.14 16.70 -13.17
CA ALA A 87 1.00 17.55 -13.48
C ALA A 87 0.89 18.16 -14.88
N MET A 88 0.49 17.38 -15.89
CA MET A 88 0.28 17.86 -17.26
C MET A 88 -0.82 18.94 -17.32
N ILE A 89 -1.97 18.68 -16.67
CA ILE A 89 -3.09 19.64 -16.60
C ILE A 89 -2.66 20.94 -15.91
N SER A 90 -1.92 20.82 -14.79
CA SER A 90 -1.43 21.97 -14.05
C SER A 90 -0.44 22.81 -14.87
N GLN A 91 0.41 22.16 -15.67
CA GLN A 91 1.32 22.85 -16.60
C GLN A 91 0.56 23.58 -17.71
N GLU A 92 -0.44 22.94 -18.31
CA GLU A 92 -1.28 23.56 -19.33
C GLU A 92 -2.02 24.78 -18.76
N LEU A 93 -2.61 24.64 -17.57
CA LEU A 93 -3.28 25.75 -16.90
C LEU A 93 -2.32 26.90 -16.58
N LEU A 94 -1.10 26.61 -16.13
CA LEU A 94 -0.08 27.65 -15.87
C LEU A 94 0.30 28.40 -17.15
N VAL A 95 0.44 27.70 -18.27
CA VAL A 95 0.72 28.34 -19.58
C VAL A 95 -0.44 29.22 -20.02
N VAL A 96 -1.68 28.72 -19.91
CA VAL A 96 -2.88 29.49 -20.24
C VAL A 96 -2.98 30.74 -19.37
N VAL A 97 -2.82 30.61 -18.05
CA VAL A 97 -2.86 31.75 -17.11
C VAL A 97 -1.75 32.76 -17.42
N ALA A 98 -0.52 32.29 -17.68
CA ALA A 98 0.58 33.17 -18.06
C ALA A 98 0.28 33.93 -19.37
N ARG A 99 -0.24 33.24 -20.40
CA ARG A 99 -0.66 33.87 -21.66
C ARG A 99 -1.77 34.89 -21.44
N THR A 100 -2.80 34.54 -20.68
CA THR A 100 -3.92 35.45 -20.36
C THR A 100 -3.44 36.68 -19.62
N LEU A 101 -2.58 36.53 -18.59
CA LEU A 101 -2.03 37.67 -17.84
C LEU A 101 -1.13 38.55 -18.70
N LEU A 102 -0.33 37.98 -19.60
CA LEU A 102 0.54 38.75 -20.49
C LEU A 102 -0.25 39.51 -21.56
N LEU A 103 -1.31 38.92 -22.10
CA LEU A 103 -2.18 39.57 -23.10
C LEU A 103 -3.10 40.62 -22.48
N HIS A 104 -3.61 40.40 -21.27
CA HIS A 104 -4.57 41.31 -20.63
C HIS A 104 -3.90 42.30 -19.65
N GLY A 105 -2.59 42.17 -19.42
CA GLY A 105 -1.83 43.02 -18.49
C GLY A 105 -1.26 44.31 -19.08
N GLY A 106 -1.49 44.60 -20.36
CA GLY A 106 -0.98 45.80 -21.04
C GLY A 106 -2.00 46.40 -21.99
N LEU A 107 -2.46 47.60 -21.64
CA LEU A 107 -3.40 48.47 -22.37
C LEU A 107 -2.93 48.77 -23.81
N ASP A 108 -3.50 48.10 -24.83
CA ASP A 108 -3.89 48.67 -26.13
C ASP A 108 -4.42 47.56 -27.07
N GLU A 109 -5.69 47.65 -27.48
CA GLU A 109 -6.36 46.65 -28.34
C GLU A 109 -5.84 46.64 -29.80
N ASP A 110 -5.13 47.69 -30.22
CA ASP A 110 -4.74 47.92 -31.62
C ASP A 110 -3.44 47.21 -32.06
N ALA A 111 -2.70 46.57 -31.14
CA ALA A 111 -1.43 45.86 -31.43
C ALA A 111 -1.52 44.32 -31.31
N SER A 112 -2.75 43.78 -31.28
CA SER A 112 -3.10 42.40 -30.93
C SER A 112 -2.22 41.32 -31.57
N GLU A 113 -2.05 41.29 -32.90
CA GLU A 113 -1.30 40.20 -33.58
C GLU A 113 0.21 40.22 -33.25
N THR A 114 0.81 41.43 -33.20
CA THR A 114 2.22 41.57 -32.80
C THR A 114 2.45 41.29 -31.31
N MET A 115 1.43 41.55 -30.48
CA MET A 115 1.46 41.27 -29.06
C MET A 115 1.33 39.77 -28.79
N GLU A 116 0.41 39.06 -29.47
CA GLU A 116 0.29 37.61 -29.37
C GLU A 116 1.59 36.89 -29.75
N MET A 117 2.21 37.23 -30.88
CA MET A 117 3.52 36.67 -31.28
C MET A 117 4.61 36.92 -30.23
N ARG A 118 4.61 38.11 -29.61
CA ARG A 118 5.59 38.46 -28.58
C ARG A 118 5.36 37.69 -27.27
N VAL A 119 4.10 37.46 -26.91
CA VAL A 119 3.72 36.65 -25.75
C VAL A 119 4.08 35.19 -25.97
N ASP A 120 3.76 34.61 -27.11
CA ASP A 120 4.11 33.22 -27.42
C ASP A 120 5.65 33.02 -27.39
N ALA A 121 6.41 33.94 -28.00
CA ALA A 121 7.88 33.92 -27.92
C ALA A 121 8.44 34.14 -26.51
N MET A 122 7.71 34.80 -25.60
CA MET A 122 8.10 34.97 -24.21
C MET A 122 7.81 33.70 -23.40
N VAL A 123 6.65 33.07 -23.60
CA VAL A 123 6.27 31.80 -23.00
C VAL A 123 7.26 30.69 -23.40
N ASP A 124 7.59 30.59 -24.69
CA ASP A 124 8.57 29.60 -25.17
C ASP A 124 9.95 29.77 -24.53
N ARG A 125 10.41 31.02 -24.39
CA ARG A 125 11.67 31.33 -23.71
C ARG A 125 11.63 30.98 -22.22
N MET A 126 10.49 31.20 -21.57
CA MET A 126 10.30 30.87 -20.16
C MET A 126 10.28 29.35 -19.96
N LEU A 127 9.56 28.60 -20.80
CA LEU A 127 9.54 27.13 -20.81
C LEU A 127 10.93 26.56 -21.07
N ALA A 128 11.67 27.08 -22.07
CA ALA A 128 13.03 26.66 -22.36
C ALA A 128 13.98 26.88 -21.18
N ARG A 129 13.85 28.01 -20.47
CA ARG A 129 14.64 28.30 -19.27
C ARG A 129 14.29 27.39 -18.10
N VAL A 130 13.01 27.07 -17.89
CA VAL A 130 12.57 26.12 -16.87
C VAL A 130 13.10 24.72 -17.17
N LEU A 131 12.99 24.25 -18.41
CA LEU A 131 13.55 22.97 -18.85
C LEU A 131 15.06 22.91 -18.63
N ALA A 132 15.81 23.97 -18.98
CA ALA A 132 17.25 24.05 -18.74
C ALA A 132 17.62 24.01 -17.25
N ASN A 133 16.76 24.53 -16.37
CA ASN A 133 16.97 24.45 -14.93
C ASN A 133 16.63 23.06 -14.36
N ILE A 134 15.61 22.39 -14.91
CA ILE A 134 15.26 21.02 -14.58
C ILE A 134 16.38 20.05 -15.00
N THR A 135 16.86 20.14 -16.25
CA THR A 135 17.92 19.27 -16.78
C THR A 135 19.26 19.50 -16.08
N ALA A 136 19.53 20.73 -15.64
CA ALA A 136 20.69 21.04 -14.80
C ALA A 136 20.51 20.66 -13.32
N GLY A 137 19.37 20.09 -12.92
CA GLY A 137 19.09 19.67 -11.55
C GLY A 137 18.90 20.82 -10.53
N ARG A 138 18.89 22.09 -10.97
CA ARG A 138 18.89 23.29 -10.11
C ARG A 138 17.55 23.63 -9.47
N VAL A 139 16.48 22.90 -9.79
CA VAL A 139 15.15 23.16 -9.20
C VAL A 139 15.13 22.91 -7.69
N ARG A 140 15.98 21.99 -7.18
CA ARG A 140 16.15 21.78 -5.74
C ARG A 140 16.86 22.94 -5.03
N ASP A 141 17.82 23.58 -5.70
CA ASP A 141 18.60 24.68 -5.11
C ASP A 141 17.78 25.96 -4.96
N ILE A 142 16.82 26.21 -5.88
CA ILE A 142 15.93 27.37 -5.80
C ILE A 142 14.89 27.20 -4.69
N ALA A 143 14.35 25.99 -4.50
CA ALA A 143 13.44 25.70 -3.39
C ALA A 143 14.16 25.81 -2.03
N ALA A 144 15.38 25.28 -1.92
CA ALA A 144 16.19 25.40 -0.71
C ALA A 144 16.66 26.84 -0.43
N ALA A 145 16.88 27.65 -1.47
CA ALA A 145 17.23 29.07 -1.30
C ALA A 145 16.08 29.92 -0.77
N ASN A 146 14.83 29.57 -1.11
CA ASN A 146 13.64 30.27 -0.61
C ASN A 146 13.25 29.83 0.83
N GLU A 147 13.56 28.59 1.25
CA GLU A 147 13.34 28.13 2.64
C GLU A 147 14.35 28.72 3.64
N GLY A 148 15.45 29.31 3.18
CA GLY A 148 16.45 29.98 4.01
C GLY A 148 16.24 31.48 4.22
N GLN A 149 15.10 32.03 3.79
CA GLN A 149 14.81 33.48 3.81
C GLN A 149 13.63 33.89 4.71
N ASP A 150 13.17 32.98 5.58
CA ASP A 150 12.23 33.28 6.68
C ASP A 150 12.97 33.49 8.02
#